data_AF-A0A3L8C7K7-F1
#
_entry.id   AF-A0A3L8C7K7-F1
#
_cell.length_a   1.000
_cell.length_b   1.000
_cell.length_c   1.000
_cell.angle_alpha   90.00
_cell.angle_beta   90.00
_cell.angle_gamma   90.00
#
_symmetry.space_group_name_H-M   'P 1'
#
loop_
_entity.id
_entity.type
_entity.pdbx_description
1 polymer ?
#
loop_
_entity_poly.entity_id
_entity_poly.type
_entity_poly.pdbx_seq_one_letter_code
_entity_poly.pdbx_strand_id
1 'polypeptide(L)'
;MPISFRDLLLGTMLLCASCITFADTALDIQNTEQQIEQLSAEIKTANRNKDKESANRLREERIEAQRRLRELKKQQREEKKQQEKQTKRAAAEAEWETYPVNKQLCTAVEYNRFDLVRKVMESNPIDLRQPNDACLYPLGEAVTRGFADIADYLLQKGSPLFIHEPIMNAKISAMDAAAGSKEDRTDILNILKRHGATPYDSVQGNLAGAVIGDDKDAKNKLKQDHNMEGDMFTLGASLTKSLQKGHVNNIRWLLANGSKPEESMTGRTALMIAVDSNNLEKVKLLVEAGADVNRRGINFESVLAHAERHHAKVSKKHQASVAEIIEYLKSKGATYSDQDRKPAT
;
A
#
# COMPACT_ATOMS: atom_id res chain seq x y z
N MET A 1 18.31 -9.63 25.47
CA MET A 1 19.57 -10.33 25.15
C MET A 1 20.42 -9.41 24.28
N PRO A 2 21.77 -9.49 24.30
CA PRO A 2 22.59 -8.62 23.46
C PRO A 2 22.32 -8.89 21.98
N ILE A 3 22.42 -7.84 21.17
CA ILE A 3 22.42 -7.91 19.70
C ILE A 3 23.40 -9.02 19.30
N SER A 4 22.96 -9.95 18.44
CA SER A 4 23.82 -11.04 18.02
C SER A 4 25.08 -10.45 17.37
N PHE A 5 26.25 -10.82 17.89
CA PHE A 5 27.55 -10.31 17.44
C PHE A 5 27.72 -10.49 15.92
N ARG A 6 27.02 -11.50 15.36
CA ARG A 6 26.91 -11.85 13.94
C ARG A 6 26.32 -10.74 13.06
N ASP A 7 25.33 -10.00 13.55
CA ASP A 7 24.61 -9.00 12.73
C ASP A 7 25.39 -7.68 12.66
N LEU A 8 26.04 -7.28 13.76
CA LEU A 8 27.02 -6.19 13.77
C LEU A 8 28.25 -6.54 12.91
N LEU A 9 28.69 -7.80 12.95
CA LEU A 9 29.74 -8.34 12.08
C LEU A 9 29.31 -8.35 10.60
N LEU A 10 28.06 -8.65 10.26
CA LEU A 10 27.57 -8.63 8.87
C LEU A 10 27.55 -7.20 8.31
N GLY A 11 27.06 -6.22 9.07
CA GLY A 11 27.08 -4.81 8.66
C GLY A 11 28.50 -4.26 8.48
N THR A 12 29.40 -4.56 9.42
CA THR A 12 30.81 -4.14 9.33
C THR A 12 31.58 -4.92 8.25
N MET A 13 31.32 -6.21 8.02
CA MET A 13 31.93 -6.96 6.91
C MET A 13 31.44 -6.49 5.55
N LEU A 14 30.18 -6.08 5.39
CA LEU A 14 29.69 -5.49 4.14
C LEU A 14 30.36 -4.13 3.84
N LEU A 15 30.52 -3.28 4.86
CA LEU A 15 31.26 -2.02 4.74
C LEU A 15 32.77 -2.24 4.48
N CYS A 16 33.39 -3.25 5.10
CA CYS A 16 34.77 -3.63 4.81
C CYS A 16 34.92 -4.17 3.39
N ALA A 17 34.01 -5.04 2.93
CA ALA A 17 34.04 -5.59 1.58
C ALA A 17 33.90 -4.48 0.51
N SER A 18 32.97 -3.54 0.68
CA SER A 18 32.81 -2.43 -0.26
C SER A 18 34.01 -1.47 -0.26
N CYS A 19 34.61 -1.21 0.91
CA CYS A 19 35.86 -0.45 1.03
C CYS A 19 37.06 -1.15 0.37
N ILE A 20 37.16 -2.49 0.46
CA ILE A 20 38.21 -3.28 -0.21
C ILE A 20 38.03 -3.17 -1.73
N THR A 21 36.83 -3.46 -2.26
CA THR A 21 36.58 -3.37 -3.72
C THR A 21 36.83 -1.97 -4.27
N PHE A 22 36.54 -0.92 -3.52
CA PHE A 22 36.79 0.47 -3.93
C PHE A 22 38.29 0.83 -3.93
N ALA A 23 39.08 0.24 -3.04
CA ALA A 23 40.54 0.38 -3.05
C ALA A 23 41.15 -0.34 -4.27
N ASP A 24 40.65 -1.54 -4.60
CA ASP A 24 41.08 -2.30 -5.77
C ASP A 24 40.77 -1.56 -7.07
N THR A 25 39.55 -1.01 -7.26
CA THR A 25 39.22 -0.25 -8.48
C THR A 25 40.01 1.06 -8.60
N ALA A 26 40.35 1.71 -7.49
CA ALA A 26 41.23 2.88 -7.49
C ALA A 26 42.67 2.53 -7.93
N LEU A 27 43.21 1.41 -7.45
CA LEU A 27 44.53 0.93 -7.85
C LEU A 27 44.57 0.52 -9.33
N ASP A 28 43.53 -0.16 -9.82
CA ASP A 28 43.42 -0.57 -11.22
C ASP A 28 43.33 0.64 -12.18
N ILE A 29 42.66 1.73 -11.77
CA ILE A 29 42.66 3.01 -12.47
C ILE A 29 44.08 3.57 -12.56
N GLN A 30 44.80 3.66 -11.43
CA GLN A 30 46.15 4.20 -11.38
C GLN A 30 47.13 3.40 -12.25
N ASN A 31 47.07 2.07 -12.19
CA ASN A 31 47.88 1.17 -13.02
C ASN A 31 47.59 1.37 -14.52
N THR A 32 46.30 1.50 -14.89
CA THR A 32 45.90 1.72 -16.28
C THR A 32 46.34 3.11 -16.79
N GLU A 33 46.32 4.14 -15.94
CA GLU A 33 46.85 5.47 -16.28
C GLU A 33 48.36 5.45 -16.53
N GLN A 34 49.13 4.78 -15.66
CA GLN A 34 50.57 4.58 -15.87
C GLN A 34 50.87 3.80 -17.16
N GLN A 35 50.09 2.76 -17.47
CA GLN A 35 50.23 2.01 -18.72
C GLN A 35 49.99 2.90 -19.95
N ILE A 36 48.98 3.78 -19.93
CA ILE A 36 48.70 4.73 -21.03
C ILE A 36 49.84 5.74 -21.20
N GLU A 37 50.47 6.18 -20.12
CA GLU A 37 51.62 7.07 -20.15
C GLU A 37 52.87 6.37 -20.74
N GLN A 38 53.17 5.15 -20.28
CA GLN A 38 54.27 4.31 -20.80
C GLN A 38 54.10 4.06 -22.31
N LEU A 39 52.95 3.56 -22.74
CA LEU A 39 52.62 3.37 -24.17
C LEU A 39 52.76 4.69 -24.96
N SER A 40 52.41 5.83 -24.37
CA SER A 40 52.57 7.13 -25.02
C SER A 40 54.02 7.59 -25.13
N ALA A 41 54.91 7.16 -24.22
CA ALA A 41 56.35 7.37 -24.32
C ALA A 41 56.98 6.45 -25.39
N GLU A 42 56.60 5.17 -25.41
CA GLU A 42 57.08 4.19 -26.39
C GLU A 42 56.67 4.57 -27.83
N ILE A 43 55.42 5.00 -28.04
CA ILE A 43 54.98 5.55 -29.33
C ILE A 43 55.88 6.71 -29.78
N LYS A 44 56.27 7.63 -28.88
CA LYS A 44 57.19 8.74 -29.25
C LYS A 44 58.56 8.20 -29.69
N THR A 45 59.10 7.19 -28.99
CA THR A 45 60.38 6.56 -29.32
C THR A 45 60.32 5.80 -30.65
N ALA A 46 59.29 5.00 -30.90
CA ALA A 46 59.10 4.29 -32.17
C ALA A 46 58.99 5.26 -33.37
N ASN A 47 58.26 6.37 -33.21
CA ASN A 47 58.18 7.41 -34.25
C ASN A 47 59.54 8.10 -34.50
N ARG A 48 60.36 8.36 -33.47
CA ARG A 48 61.73 8.88 -33.64
C ARG A 48 62.61 7.90 -34.44
N ASN A 49 62.46 6.60 -34.19
CA ASN A 49 63.18 5.54 -34.88
C ASN A 49 62.60 5.21 -36.27
N LYS A 50 61.53 5.90 -36.69
CA LYS A 50 60.77 5.67 -37.95
C LYS A 50 60.13 4.26 -38.07
N ASP A 51 60.03 3.51 -36.97
CA ASP A 51 59.30 2.24 -36.92
C ASP A 51 57.79 2.52 -36.90
N LYS A 52 57.16 2.39 -38.07
CA LYS A 52 55.71 2.60 -38.24
C LYS A 52 54.88 1.43 -37.72
N GLU A 53 55.42 0.21 -37.73
CA GLU A 53 54.65 -1.00 -37.42
C GLU A 53 54.46 -1.11 -35.90
N SER A 54 55.53 -1.01 -35.13
CA SER A 54 55.43 -0.94 -33.66
C SER A 54 54.67 0.30 -33.21
N ALA A 55 54.86 1.46 -33.87
CA ALA A 55 54.10 2.67 -33.53
C ALA A 55 52.59 2.54 -33.77
N ASN A 56 52.13 1.67 -34.69
CA ASN A 56 50.72 1.41 -34.90
C ASN A 56 50.17 0.41 -33.88
N ARG A 57 50.87 -0.71 -33.63
CA ARG A 57 50.49 -1.69 -32.60
C ARG A 57 50.32 -1.04 -31.22
N LEU A 58 51.30 -0.23 -30.79
CA LEU A 58 51.25 0.49 -29.52
C LEU A 58 50.10 1.52 -29.45
N ARG A 59 49.65 2.09 -30.59
CA ARG A 59 48.47 2.96 -30.63
C ARG A 59 47.18 2.19 -30.37
N GLU A 60 47.06 0.98 -30.90
CA GLU A 60 45.90 0.10 -30.68
C GLU A 60 45.82 -0.35 -29.22
N GLU A 61 46.94 -0.83 -28.66
CA GLU A 61 47.05 -1.17 -27.23
C GLU A 61 46.67 0.02 -26.33
N ARG A 62 47.14 1.22 -26.67
CA ARG A 62 46.79 2.45 -25.92
C ARG A 62 45.31 2.83 -26.07
N ILE A 63 44.69 2.61 -27.23
CA ILE A 63 43.25 2.85 -27.42
C ILE A 63 42.44 1.89 -26.53
N GLU A 64 42.86 0.63 -26.42
CA GLU A 64 42.18 -0.34 -25.56
C GLU A 64 42.39 -0.03 -24.07
N ALA A 65 43.61 0.33 -23.65
CA ALA A 65 43.85 0.82 -22.29
C ALA A 65 43.00 2.08 -21.97
N GLN A 66 42.83 2.99 -22.92
CA GLN A 66 41.93 4.16 -22.78
C GLN A 66 40.45 3.78 -22.69
N ARG A 67 40.01 2.68 -23.32
CA ARG A 67 38.65 2.14 -23.13
C ARG A 67 38.49 1.54 -21.74
N ARG A 68 39.41 0.68 -21.31
CA ARG A 68 39.44 0.10 -19.95
C ARG A 68 39.40 1.19 -18.88
N LEU A 69 40.20 2.25 -19.03
CA LEU A 69 40.20 3.38 -18.10
C LEU A 69 38.84 4.11 -18.00
N ARG A 70 38.09 4.21 -19.10
CA ARG A 70 36.75 4.83 -19.10
C ARG A 70 35.74 3.97 -18.33
N GLU A 71 35.75 2.66 -18.54
CA GLU A 71 34.86 1.74 -17.82
C GLU A 71 35.22 1.66 -16.33
N LEU A 72 36.51 1.53 -15.98
CA LEU A 72 36.94 1.57 -14.57
C LEU A 72 36.51 2.86 -13.86
N LYS A 73 36.68 4.03 -14.51
CA LYS A 73 36.23 5.32 -13.96
C LYS A 73 34.70 5.45 -13.87
N LYS A 74 33.95 4.74 -14.71
CA LYS A 74 32.49 4.65 -14.61
C LYS A 74 32.09 3.76 -13.43
N GLN A 75 32.68 2.57 -13.31
CA GLN A 75 32.49 1.66 -12.19
C GLN A 75 32.79 2.35 -10.84
N GLN A 76 33.94 2.99 -10.69
CA GLN A 76 34.30 3.71 -9.46
C GLN A 76 33.29 4.83 -9.10
N ARG A 77 32.68 5.49 -10.09
CA ARG A 77 31.61 6.48 -9.86
C ARG A 77 30.31 5.84 -9.40
N GLU A 78 29.98 4.66 -9.91
CA GLU A 78 28.80 3.89 -9.51
C GLU A 78 28.98 3.30 -8.10
N GLU A 79 30.15 2.71 -7.81
CA GLU A 79 30.57 2.25 -6.48
C GLU A 79 30.51 3.39 -5.45
N LYS A 80 31.10 4.56 -5.76
CA LYS A 80 31.05 5.73 -4.88
C LYS A 80 29.61 6.19 -4.58
N LYS A 81 28.71 6.16 -5.57
CA LYS A 81 27.28 6.48 -5.36
C LYS A 81 26.58 5.45 -4.47
N GLN A 82 26.87 4.16 -4.63
CA GLN A 82 26.32 3.12 -3.76
C GLN A 82 26.86 3.23 -2.35
N GLN A 83 28.17 3.47 -2.17
CA GLN A 83 28.79 3.69 -0.87
C GLN A 83 28.18 4.90 -0.17
N GLU A 84 28.04 6.05 -0.84
CA GLU A 84 27.41 7.25 -0.27
C GLU A 84 25.96 6.98 0.15
N LYS A 85 25.19 6.22 -0.66
CA LYS A 85 23.83 5.80 -0.33
C LYS A 85 23.79 4.86 0.89
N GLN A 86 24.75 3.94 1.01
CA GLN A 86 24.90 3.05 2.16
C GLN A 86 25.28 3.83 3.42
N THR A 87 26.26 4.73 3.36
CA THR A 87 26.66 5.58 4.50
C THR A 87 25.50 6.47 4.97
N LYS A 88 24.74 7.07 4.06
CA LYS A 88 23.54 7.86 4.41
C LYS A 88 22.46 7.00 5.06
N ARG A 89 22.22 5.77 4.56
CA ARG A 89 21.29 4.82 5.19
C ARG A 89 21.76 4.40 6.58
N ALA A 90 23.05 4.10 6.76
CA ALA A 90 23.63 3.73 8.04
C ALA A 90 23.55 4.86 9.07
N ALA A 91 23.82 6.11 8.66
CA ALA A 91 23.67 7.29 9.52
C ALA A 91 22.21 7.51 9.96
N ALA A 92 21.25 7.39 9.03
CA ALA A 92 19.82 7.49 9.34
C ALA A 92 19.34 6.34 10.25
N GLU A 93 19.86 5.13 10.07
CA GLU A 93 19.54 3.99 10.93
C GLU A 93 20.15 4.14 12.34
N ALA A 94 21.36 4.68 12.45
CA ALA A 94 21.97 5.02 13.75
C ALA A 94 21.21 6.14 14.49
N GLU A 95 20.69 7.16 13.78
CA GLU A 95 19.80 8.16 14.39
C GLU A 95 18.49 7.51 14.86
N TRP A 96 17.88 6.68 14.02
CA TRP A 96 16.65 5.94 14.33
C TRP A 96 16.82 5.00 15.54
N GLU A 97 18.00 4.39 15.74
CA GLU A 97 18.31 3.59 16.94
C GLU A 97 18.25 4.39 18.24
N THR A 98 18.31 5.74 18.20
CA THR A 98 18.13 6.61 19.39
C THR A 98 16.67 6.90 19.72
N TYR A 99 15.73 6.62 18.83
CA TYR A 99 14.32 6.95 19.02
C TYR A 99 13.66 6.02 20.08
N PRO A 100 12.60 6.48 20.78
CA PRO A 100 11.79 5.59 21.62
C PRO A 100 11.23 4.41 20.82
N VAL A 101 11.15 3.22 21.43
CA VAL A 101 10.76 1.95 20.79
C VAL A 101 9.45 2.06 19.98
N ASN A 102 8.44 2.77 20.49
CA ASN A 102 7.18 3.01 19.77
C ASN A 102 7.42 3.81 18.47
N LYS A 103 8.23 4.86 18.52
CA LYS A 103 8.61 5.67 17.34
C LYS A 103 9.48 4.86 16.37
N GLN A 104 10.36 3.98 16.87
CA GLN A 104 11.16 3.08 16.04
C GLN A 104 10.27 2.14 15.21
N LEU A 105 9.34 1.43 15.86
CA LEU A 105 8.38 0.55 15.18
C LEU A 105 7.59 1.32 14.11
N CYS A 106 7.03 2.46 14.50
CA CYS A 106 6.17 3.27 13.64
C CYS A 106 6.89 3.80 12.39
N THR A 107 8.07 4.37 12.54
CA THR A 107 8.88 4.83 11.41
C THR A 107 9.38 3.66 10.55
N ALA A 108 9.69 2.50 11.15
CA ALA A 108 10.02 1.30 10.40
C ALA A 108 8.85 0.80 9.53
N VAL A 109 7.61 0.88 10.05
CA VAL A 109 6.40 0.61 9.24
C VAL A 109 6.25 1.66 8.14
N GLU A 110 6.33 2.95 8.48
CA GLU A 110 6.14 4.07 7.54
C GLU A 110 7.04 3.97 6.30
N TYR A 111 8.31 3.62 6.50
CA TYR A 111 9.32 3.46 5.44
C TYR A 111 9.37 2.05 4.82
N ASN A 112 8.39 1.19 5.09
CA ASN A 112 8.31 -0.21 4.62
C ASN A 112 9.57 -1.04 4.92
N ARG A 113 10.16 -0.86 6.10
CA ARG A 113 11.37 -1.55 6.57
C ARG A 113 11.01 -2.77 7.41
N PHE A 114 10.53 -3.83 6.75
CA PHE A 114 10.17 -5.10 7.41
C PHE A 114 11.31 -5.67 8.29
N ASP A 115 12.56 -5.52 7.83
CA ASP A 115 13.77 -5.88 8.57
C ASP A 115 13.88 -5.16 9.92
N LEU A 116 13.56 -3.87 9.96
CA LEU A 116 13.55 -3.06 11.18
C LEU A 116 12.32 -3.32 12.05
N VAL A 117 11.12 -3.49 11.46
CA VAL A 117 9.91 -3.90 12.19
C VAL A 117 10.18 -5.19 12.97
N ARG A 118 10.75 -6.20 12.29
CA ARG A 118 11.12 -7.47 12.91
C ARG A 118 12.15 -7.29 14.03
N LYS A 119 13.25 -6.56 13.79
CA LYS A 119 14.31 -6.26 14.77
C LYS A 119 13.75 -5.61 16.05
N VAL A 120 12.89 -4.60 15.91
CA VAL A 120 12.28 -3.87 17.03
C VAL A 120 11.39 -4.79 17.88
N MET A 121 10.52 -5.57 17.24
CA MET A 121 9.55 -6.43 17.91
C MET A 121 10.12 -7.73 18.48
N GLU A 122 11.25 -8.22 17.95
CA GLU A 122 11.99 -9.35 18.55
C GLU A 122 12.82 -8.92 19.76
N SER A 123 13.28 -7.66 19.77
CA SER A 123 14.17 -7.14 20.81
C SER A 123 13.43 -6.51 22.00
N ASN A 124 12.18 -6.08 21.82
CA ASN A 124 11.40 -5.35 22.82
C ASN A 124 9.98 -5.94 22.97
N PRO A 125 9.47 -6.12 24.21
CA PRO A 125 8.06 -6.45 24.43
C PRO A 125 7.19 -5.23 24.14
N ILE A 126 6.46 -5.25 23.02
CA ILE A 126 5.55 -4.17 22.59
C ILE A 126 4.12 -4.68 22.64
N ASP A 127 3.27 -4.04 23.44
CA ASP A 127 1.84 -4.32 23.45
C ASP A 127 1.16 -3.58 22.28
N LEU A 128 0.82 -4.33 21.22
CA LEU A 128 0.11 -3.81 20.05
C LEU A 128 -1.39 -3.55 20.29
N ARG A 129 -1.93 -3.87 21.47
CA ARG A 129 -3.35 -3.66 21.80
C ARG A 129 -3.61 -2.28 22.40
N GLN A 130 -2.58 -1.63 22.94
CA GLN A 130 -2.67 -0.27 23.44
C GLN A 130 -2.34 0.73 22.32
N PRO A 131 -3.00 1.92 22.28
CA PRO A 131 -2.58 2.99 21.39
C PRO A 131 -1.12 3.34 21.66
N ASN A 132 -0.29 3.47 20.62
CA ASN A 132 1.07 3.95 20.81
C ASN A 132 1.14 5.46 20.53
N ASP A 133 1.86 6.20 21.36
CA ASP A 133 1.87 7.68 21.31
C ASP A 133 2.57 8.26 20.05
N ALA A 134 3.20 7.42 19.22
CA ALA A 134 4.10 7.85 18.14
C ALA A 134 3.56 7.64 16.70
N CYS A 135 2.63 6.71 16.47
CA CYS A 135 1.84 6.63 15.22
C CYS A 135 0.43 6.04 15.42
N LEU A 136 0.01 5.81 16.67
CA LEU A 136 -1.29 5.30 17.07
C LEU A 136 -1.59 3.83 16.65
N TYR A 137 -1.46 3.43 15.38
CA TYR A 137 -1.80 2.07 14.87
C TYR A 137 -0.83 1.54 13.78
N PRO A 138 0.17 0.71 14.13
CA PRO A 138 1.13 0.16 13.16
C PRO A 138 0.46 -0.69 12.06
N LEU A 139 -0.58 -1.45 12.41
CA LEU A 139 -1.35 -2.23 11.44
C LEU A 139 -2.13 -1.33 10.48
N GLY A 140 -2.71 -0.23 10.98
CA GLY A 140 -3.48 0.70 10.15
C GLY A 140 -2.63 1.37 9.07
N GLU A 141 -1.40 1.75 9.44
CA GLU A 141 -0.44 2.30 8.50
C GLU A 141 -0.01 1.28 7.44
N ALA A 142 0.36 0.07 7.85
CA ALA A 142 0.74 -1.02 6.94
C ALA A 142 -0.38 -1.39 5.96
N VAL A 143 -1.62 -1.53 6.46
CA VAL A 143 -2.81 -1.86 5.65
C VAL A 143 -3.13 -0.74 4.66
N THR A 144 -3.11 0.52 5.11
CA THR A 144 -3.43 1.67 4.26
C THR A 144 -2.40 1.83 3.14
N ARG A 145 -1.10 1.69 3.45
CA ARG A 145 0.00 1.84 2.49
C ARG A 145 0.27 0.63 1.60
N GLY A 146 -0.32 -0.54 1.89
CA GLY A 146 -0.15 -1.74 1.05
C GLY A 146 1.00 -2.66 1.48
N PHE A 147 1.52 -2.53 2.70
CA PHE A 147 2.67 -3.29 3.18
C PHE A 147 2.24 -4.66 3.72
N ALA A 148 1.92 -5.56 2.79
CA ALA A 148 1.38 -6.90 3.05
C ALA A 148 2.21 -7.71 4.08
N ASP A 149 3.53 -7.81 3.88
CA ASP A 149 4.43 -8.57 4.77
C ASP A 149 4.42 -8.03 6.21
N ILE A 150 4.45 -6.69 6.34
CA ILE A 150 4.39 -6.00 7.63
C ILE A 150 3.02 -6.23 8.30
N ALA A 151 1.93 -6.13 7.54
CA ALA A 151 0.58 -6.37 8.05
C ALA A 151 0.41 -7.81 8.56
N ASP A 152 0.85 -8.82 7.80
CA ASP A 152 0.79 -10.23 8.19
C ASP A 152 1.61 -10.47 9.47
N TYR A 153 2.83 -9.94 9.55
CA TYR A 153 3.69 -10.08 10.73
C TYR A 153 3.11 -9.38 11.97
N LEU A 154 2.54 -8.18 11.84
CA LEU A 154 1.88 -7.49 12.97
C LEU A 154 0.69 -8.30 13.50
N LEU A 155 -0.10 -8.91 12.62
CA LEU A 155 -1.23 -9.77 12.99
C LEU A 155 -0.76 -11.06 13.67
N GLN A 156 0.30 -11.71 13.16
CA GLN A 156 0.94 -12.86 13.80
C GLN A 156 1.48 -12.54 15.21
N LYS A 157 1.83 -11.28 15.47
CA LYS A 157 2.24 -10.77 16.79
C LYS A 157 1.08 -10.26 17.65
N GLY A 158 -0.16 -10.51 17.24
CA GLY A 158 -1.36 -10.23 18.04
C GLY A 158 -1.87 -8.79 17.95
N SER A 159 -1.52 -8.05 16.90
CA SER A 159 -2.12 -6.74 16.61
C SER A 159 -3.64 -6.88 16.43
N PRO A 160 -4.47 -6.00 17.02
CA PRO A 160 -5.91 -6.09 16.88
C PRO A 160 -6.34 -5.78 15.44
N LEU A 161 -7.36 -6.50 14.95
CA LEU A 161 -7.98 -6.24 13.64
C LEU A 161 -8.68 -4.87 13.53
N PHE A 162 -8.81 -4.15 14.66
CA PHE A 162 -9.38 -2.81 14.72
C PHE A 162 -8.26 -1.76 14.79
N ILE A 163 -8.34 -0.81 13.86
CA ILE A 163 -7.61 0.45 13.85
C ILE A 163 -8.50 1.47 14.59
N HIS A 164 -7.93 2.55 15.13
CA HIS A 164 -8.72 3.67 15.64
C HIS A 164 -8.30 4.97 14.94
N GLU A 165 -9.25 5.87 14.72
CA GLU A 165 -9.04 7.13 14.02
C GLU A 165 -9.16 8.27 15.05
N PRO A 166 -8.03 8.83 15.53
CA PRO A 166 -8.04 9.78 16.63
C PRO A 166 -8.77 11.09 16.29
N ILE A 167 -8.85 11.44 15.00
CA ILE A 167 -9.52 12.66 14.53
C ILE A 167 -11.05 12.58 14.71
N MET A 168 -11.62 11.36 14.73
CA MET A 168 -13.08 11.14 14.85
C MET A 168 -13.46 10.24 16.04
N ASN A 169 -12.51 9.85 16.89
CA ASN A 169 -12.64 8.77 17.89
C ASN A 169 -13.25 7.47 17.33
N ALA A 170 -13.20 7.28 16.02
CA ALA A 170 -13.87 6.20 15.33
C ALA A 170 -12.95 5.00 15.25
N LYS A 171 -13.34 3.87 15.85
CA LYS A 171 -12.70 2.59 15.50
C LYS A 171 -13.07 2.27 14.04
N ILE A 172 -12.11 1.79 13.25
CA ILE A 172 -12.29 1.36 11.86
C ILE A 172 -11.67 -0.03 11.72
N SER A 173 -12.33 -0.94 11.02
CA SER A 173 -11.75 -2.26 10.75
C SER A 173 -10.53 -2.14 9.83
N ALA A 174 -9.51 -2.97 10.05
CA ALA A 174 -8.46 -3.17 9.06
C ALA A 174 -9.05 -3.65 7.71
N MET A 175 -10.15 -4.40 7.74
CA MET A 175 -10.92 -4.77 6.54
C MET A 175 -11.48 -3.53 5.83
N ASP A 176 -12.13 -2.62 6.56
CA ASP A 176 -12.70 -1.37 6.02
C ASP A 176 -11.60 -0.42 5.49
N ALA A 177 -10.40 -0.44 6.09
CA ALA A 177 -9.27 0.36 5.63
C ALA A 177 -8.73 -0.19 4.29
N ALA A 178 -8.47 -1.50 4.21
CA ALA A 178 -8.06 -2.18 2.98
C ALA A 178 -9.10 -2.04 1.85
N ALA A 179 -10.37 -2.35 2.14
CA ALA A 179 -11.50 -2.27 1.22
C ALA A 179 -11.67 -0.87 0.60
N GLY A 180 -11.53 0.17 1.43
CA GLY A 180 -11.66 1.57 1.02
C GLY A 180 -10.49 2.12 0.20
N SER A 181 -9.37 1.39 0.08
CA SER A 181 -8.20 1.85 -0.66
C SER A 181 -8.46 1.96 -2.16
N LYS A 182 -7.98 3.05 -2.77
CA LYS A 182 -8.00 3.28 -4.22
C LYS A 182 -7.12 2.30 -5.00
N GLU A 183 -6.15 1.70 -4.33
CA GLU A 183 -5.25 0.69 -4.88
C GLU A 183 -5.80 -0.72 -4.64
N ASP A 184 -5.29 -1.68 -5.41
CA ASP A 184 -5.52 -3.08 -5.11
C ASP A 184 -4.95 -3.42 -3.72
N ARG A 185 -5.79 -4.05 -2.90
CA ARG A 185 -5.45 -4.54 -1.56
C ARG A 185 -5.89 -5.99 -1.37
N THR A 186 -6.17 -6.73 -2.45
CA THR A 186 -6.63 -8.13 -2.37
C THR A 186 -5.70 -9.03 -1.58
N ASP A 187 -4.38 -8.86 -1.68
CA ASP A 187 -3.41 -9.58 -0.85
C ASP A 187 -3.58 -9.29 0.66
N ILE A 188 -3.79 -8.03 1.02
CA ILE A 188 -4.05 -7.62 2.42
C ILE A 188 -5.43 -8.09 2.89
N LEU A 189 -6.45 -8.05 2.04
CA LEU A 189 -7.77 -8.60 2.35
C LEU A 189 -7.68 -10.12 2.60
N ASN A 190 -6.87 -10.85 1.82
CA ASN A 190 -6.56 -12.27 2.05
C ASN A 190 -5.78 -12.49 3.36
N ILE A 191 -4.78 -11.66 3.68
CA ILE A 191 -4.05 -11.70 4.96
C ILE A 191 -5.01 -11.51 6.13
N LEU A 192 -5.82 -10.45 6.11
CA LEU A 192 -6.79 -10.13 7.15
C LEU A 192 -7.79 -11.28 7.35
N LYS A 193 -8.31 -11.85 6.26
CA LYS A 193 -9.20 -13.02 6.31
C LYS A 193 -8.54 -14.24 6.95
N ARG A 194 -7.27 -14.53 6.65
CA ARG A 194 -6.52 -15.63 7.29
C ARG A 194 -6.36 -15.42 8.80
N HIS A 195 -6.28 -14.16 9.25
CA HIS A 195 -6.24 -13.78 10.66
C HIS A 195 -7.63 -13.60 11.31
N GLY A 196 -8.69 -14.06 10.64
CA GLY A 196 -10.04 -14.12 11.19
C GLY A 196 -10.93 -12.91 10.88
N ALA A 197 -10.46 -11.88 10.18
CA ALA A 197 -11.30 -10.75 9.80
C ALA A 197 -12.32 -11.13 8.71
N THR A 198 -13.58 -10.78 8.95
CA THR A 198 -14.67 -10.95 7.97
C THR A 198 -14.95 -9.65 7.19
N PRO A 199 -15.55 -9.72 5.99
CA PRO A 199 -16.05 -8.54 5.26
C PRO A 199 -17.11 -7.71 6.02
N TYR A 200 -17.64 -8.24 7.12
CA TYR A 200 -18.63 -7.60 7.99
C TYR A 200 -18.02 -6.97 9.25
N ASP A 201 -16.71 -7.18 9.50
CA ASP A 201 -15.99 -6.79 10.73
C ASP A 201 -15.68 -5.30 10.84
N SER A 202 -16.58 -4.46 10.34
CA SER A 202 -16.84 -3.16 10.98
C SER A 202 -16.95 -3.32 12.51
N VAL A 203 -16.83 -2.25 13.29
CA VAL A 203 -16.68 -2.33 14.76
C VAL A 203 -17.85 -3.05 15.47
N GLN A 204 -18.99 -3.16 14.78
CA GLN A 204 -20.19 -3.88 15.23
C GLN A 204 -20.42 -5.22 14.47
N GLY A 205 -19.46 -5.74 13.71
CA GLY A 205 -19.52 -7.05 13.06
C GLY A 205 -19.62 -8.22 14.06
N ASN A 206 -18.94 -8.11 15.20
CA ASN A 206 -19.12 -9.04 16.33
C ASN A 206 -20.52 -8.98 16.97
N LEU A 207 -21.32 -7.92 16.73
CA LEU A 207 -22.74 -7.92 17.07
C LEU A 207 -23.57 -8.70 16.05
N ALA A 208 -23.16 -8.88 14.80
CA ALA A 208 -24.00 -9.55 13.79
C ALA A 208 -24.35 -11.00 14.19
N GLY A 209 -23.39 -11.76 14.72
CA GLY A 209 -23.65 -13.11 15.24
C GLY A 209 -24.60 -13.15 16.45
N ALA A 210 -24.62 -12.09 17.27
CA ALA A 210 -25.45 -12.00 18.47
C ALA A 210 -26.80 -11.29 18.27
N VAL A 211 -26.93 -10.45 17.22
CA VAL A 211 -28.11 -9.63 16.92
C VAL A 211 -29.04 -10.29 15.88
N ILE A 212 -28.59 -11.34 15.19
CA ILE A 212 -29.47 -12.21 14.39
C ILE A 212 -30.41 -13.02 15.32
N GLY A 213 -30.01 -13.28 16.56
CA GLY A 213 -30.93 -13.58 17.66
C GLY A 213 -31.36 -12.28 18.34
N ASP A 214 -32.64 -12.14 18.70
CA ASP A 214 -33.15 -10.87 19.27
C ASP A 214 -32.85 -10.71 20.77
N ASP A 215 -31.67 -11.16 21.19
CA ASP A 215 -31.21 -11.21 22.58
C ASP A 215 -30.88 -9.80 23.11
N LYS A 216 -31.58 -9.38 24.18
CA LYS A 216 -31.40 -8.09 24.85
C LYS A 216 -30.25 -8.07 25.85
N ASP A 217 -29.90 -9.23 26.42
CA ASP A 217 -28.87 -9.34 27.45
C ASP A 217 -27.49 -9.33 26.82
N ALA A 218 -27.33 -9.96 25.64
CA ALA A 218 -26.15 -9.78 24.79
C ALA A 218 -25.92 -8.29 24.44
N LYS A 219 -26.98 -7.59 24.00
CA LYS A 219 -26.93 -6.15 23.65
C LYS A 219 -26.52 -5.27 24.84
N ASN A 220 -26.97 -5.58 26.06
CA ASN A 220 -26.62 -4.82 27.26
C ASN A 220 -25.20 -5.10 27.77
N LYS A 221 -24.77 -6.37 27.73
CA LYS A 221 -23.41 -6.76 28.16
C LYS A 221 -22.33 -6.14 27.27
N LEU A 222 -22.54 -6.13 25.95
CA LEU A 222 -21.67 -5.47 24.97
C LEU A 222 -21.57 -3.94 25.14
N LYS A 223 -22.59 -3.28 25.71
CA LYS A 223 -22.49 -1.85 26.07
C LYS A 223 -21.58 -1.63 27.28
N GLN A 224 -21.66 -2.51 28.29
CA GLN A 224 -20.85 -2.43 29.51
C GLN A 224 -19.38 -2.77 29.24
N ASP A 225 -19.11 -3.86 28.52
CA ASP A 225 -17.73 -4.36 28.27
C ASP A 225 -16.89 -3.41 27.37
N HIS A 226 -17.52 -2.46 26.67
CA HIS A 226 -16.85 -1.59 25.68
C HIS A 226 -17.04 -0.08 25.90
N ASN A 227 -17.79 0.33 26.93
CA ASN A 227 -18.00 1.72 27.33
C ASN A 227 -18.38 2.66 26.17
N MET A 228 -19.27 2.21 25.27
CA MET A 228 -19.64 2.94 24.06
C MET A 228 -20.91 3.79 24.26
N GLU A 229 -20.73 5.01 24.76
CA GLU A 229 -21.74 6.06 24.66
C GLU A 229 -21.64 6.75 23.28
N GLY A 230 -22.60 6.48 22.39
CA GLY A 230 -22.72 7.19 21.12
C GLY A 230 -23.40 6.39 20.00
N ASP A 231 -24.43 6.98 19.40
CA ASP A 231 -25.12 6.43 18.22
C ASP A 231 -24.26 6.60 16.95
N MET A 232 -23.39 5.64 16.66
CA MET A 232 -22.75 5.50 15.34
C MET A 232 -22.84 4.05 14.84
N PHE A 233 -24.04 3.70 14.38
CA PHE A 233 -24.33 2.41 13.73
C PHE A 233 -23.49 2.25 12.46
N THR A 234 -22.47 1.39 12.51
CA THR A 234 -21.58 1.07 11.39
C THR A 234 -21.57 -0.44 11.18
N LEU A 235 -22.57 -0.92 10.44
CA LEU A 235 -22.68 -2.29 9.95
C LEU A 235 -22.57 -2.25 8.41
N GLY A 236 -21.70 -3.05 7.79
CA GLY A 236 -21.55 -3.09 6.32
C GLY A 236 -20.74 -1.93 5.70
N ALA A 237 -19.77 -1.39 6.43
CA ALA A 237 -18.96 -0.26 5.98
C ALA A 237 -17.99 -0.62 4.83
N SER A 238 -17.42 -1.83 4.81
CA SER A 238 -16.41 -2.26 3.83
C SER A 238 -16.88 -2.16 2.38
N LEU A 239 -18.01 -2.78 2.01
CA LEU A 239 -18.53 -2.71 0.64
C LEU A 239 -18.88 -1.26 0.28
N THR A 240 -19.65 -0.57 1.13
CA THR A 240 -20.03 0.85 0.94
C THR A 240 -18.81 1.75 0.66
N LYS A 241 -17.76 1.66 1.48
CA LYS A 241 -16.54 2.49 1.36
C LYS A 241 -15.74 2.12 0.10
N SER A 242 -15.69 0.83 -0.26
CA SER A 242 -15.08 0.38 -1.50
C SER A 242 -15.83 0.86 -2.76
N LEU A 243 -17.16 0.95 -2.72
CA LEU A 243 -17.97 1.50 -3.81
C LEU A 243 -17.71 3.00 -3.99
N GLN A 244 -17.68 3.78 -2.91
CA GLN A 244 -17.39 5.22 -2.96
C GLN A 244 -15.98 5.53 -3.50
N LYS A 245 -14.95 4.87 -2.98
CA LYS A 245 -13.53 5.27 -3.20
C LYS A 245 -12.59 4.14 -3.57
N GLY A 246 -12.94 2.90 -3.27
CA GLY A 246 -12.04 1.75 -3.39
C GLY A 246 -11.78 1.25 -4.81
N HIS A 247 -10.79 0.38 -4.94
CA HIS A 247 -10.43 -0.31 -6.19
C HIS A 247 -11.47 -1.37 -6.59
N VAL A 248 -11.60 -1.63 -7.90
CA VAL A 248 -12.56 -2.60 -8.46
C VAL A 248 -12.30 -4.02 -7.95
N ASN A 249 -11.03 -4.42 -7.82
CA ASN A 249 -10.68 -5.75 -7.32
C ASN A 249 -11.03 -5.94 -5.84
N ASN A 250 -10.99 -4.87 -5.03
CA ASN A 250 -11.39 -4.92 -3.62
C ASN A 250 -12.91 -5.17 -3.52
N ILE A 251 -13.72 -4.54 -4.38
CA ILE A 251 -15.17 -4.79 -4.48
C ILE A 251 -15.44 -6.24 -4.91
N ARG A 252 -14.77 -6.70 -5.97
CA ARG A 252 -14.89 -8.08 -6.47
C ARG A 252 -14.55 -9.11 -5.38
N TRP A 253 -13.49 -8.84 -4.61
CA TRP A 253 -13.09 -9.69 -3.48
C TRP A 253 -14.15 -9.69 -2.37
N LEU A 254 -14.68 -8.55 -1.96
CA LEU A 254 -15.71 -8.47 -0.91
C LEU A 254 -16.97 -9.25 -1.28
N LEU A 255 -17.48 -9.06 -2.50
CA LEU A 255 -18.65 -9.78 -3.01
C LEU A 255 -18.39 -11.31 -3.07
N ALA A 256 -17.22 -11.73 -3.57
CA ALA A 256 -16.82 -13.13 -3.59
C ALA A 256 -16.58 -13.75 -2.20
N ASN A 257 -16.34 -12.93 -1.17
CA ASN A 257 -16.15 -13.35 0.22
C ASN A 257 -17.41 -13.15 1.08
N GLY A 258 -18.54 -12.86 0.46
CA GLY A 258 -19.86 -12.91 1.08
C GLY A 258 -20.49 -11.58 1.43
N SER A 259 -19.85 -10.42 1.18
CA SER A 259 -20.55 -9.13 1.28
C SER A 259 -21.76 -9.11 0.36
N LYS A 260 -22.92 -8.73 0.89
CA LYS A 260 -24.17 -8.71 0.11
C LYS A 260 -24.18 -7.46 -0.77
N PRO A 261 -24.56 -7.56 -2.06
CA PRO A 261 -24.67 -6.40 -2.95
C PRO A 261 -25.74 -5.39 -2.50
N GLU A 262 -26.55 -5.76 -1.50
CA GLU A 262 -27.60 -4.96 -0.89
C GLU A 262 -27.20 -4.26 0.41
N GLU A 263 -25.95 -4.38 0.87
CA GLU A 263 -25.45 -3.62 2.01
C GLU A 263 -25.50 -2.11 1.71
N SER A 264 -26.01 -1.34 2.67
CA SER A 264 -26.35 0.07 2.51
C SER A 264 -26.03 0.81 3.79
N MET A 265 -25.24 1.87 3.67
CA MET A 265 -25.10 2.87 4.73
C MET A 265 -26.13 4.00 4.50
N THR A 266 -26.67 4.57 5.58
CA THR A 266 -27.61 5.71 5.59
C THR A 266 -28.86 5.62 4.69
N GLY A 267 -29.26 4.43 4.26
CA GLY A 267 -30.51 4.21 3.51
C GLY A 267 -30.41 4.42 1.99
N ARG A 268 -29.21 4.64 1.45
CA ARG A 268 -28.95 4.64 -0.02
C ARG A 268 -28.44 3.26 -0.42
N THR A 269 -29.06 2.64 -1.43
CA THR A 269 -28.64 1.29 -1.87
C THR A 269 -27.18 1.30 -2.35
N ALA A 270 -26.45 0.20 -2.19
CA ALA A 270 -25.08 0.08 -2.72
C ALA A 270 -25.01 0.41 -4.22
N LEU A 271 -26.05 0.06 -4.99
CA LEU A 271 -26.13 0.39 -6.41
C LEU A 271 -26.21 1.91 -6.67
N MET A 272 -26.97 2.68 -5.86
CA MET A 272 -26.93 4.15 -5.91
C MET A 272 -25.55 4.72 -5.55
N ILE A 273 -24.83 4.09 -4.61
CA ILE A 273 -23.47 4.51 -4.24
C ILE A 273 -22.45 4.19 -5.35
N ALA A 274 -22.66 3.11 -6.11
CA ALA A 274 -21.89 2.83 -7.32
C ALA A 274 -22.16 3.85 -8.43
N VAL A 275 -23.43 4.26 -8.61
CA VAL A 275 -23.83 5.33 -9.55
C VAL A 275 -23.14 6.67 -9.20
N ASP A 276 -23.16 7.08 -7.92
CA ASP A 276 -22.47 8.28 -7.41
C ASP A 276 -20.97 8.31 -7.82
N SER A 277 -20.33 7.13 -7.88
CA SER A 277 -18.90 6.99 -8.21
C SER A 277 -18.56 7.21 -9.70
N ASN A 278 -19.56 7.37 -10.57
CA ASN A 278 -19.44 7.52 -12.03
C ASN A 278 -18.73 6.37 -12.75
N ASN A 279 -18.62 5.20 -12.09
CA ASN A 279 -17.84 4.06 -12.56
C ASN A 279 -18.75 2.87 -12.94
N LEU A 280 -18.95 2.68 -14.25
CA LEU A 280 -19.78 1.61 -14.81
C LEU A 280 -19.35 0.20 -14.35
N GLU A 281 -18.05 -0.04 -14.15
CA GLU A 281 -17.56 -1.36 -13.71
C GLU A 281 -18.02 -1.69 -12.29
N LYS A 282 -18.12 -0.69 -11.40
CA LYS A 282 -18.69 -0.89 -10.05
C LYS A 282 -20.18 -1.20 -10.08
N VAL A 283 -20.91 -0.58 -11.01
CA VAL A 283 -22.34 -0.85 -11.24
C VAL A 283 -22.53 -2.27 -11.78
N LYS A 284 -21.74 -2.67 -12.78
CA LYS A 284 -21.72 -4.04 -13.33
C LYS A 284 -21.46 -5.09 -12.26
N LEU A 285 -20.41 -4.92 -11.46
CA LEU A 285 -20.06 -5.85 -10.38
C LEU A 285 -21.21 -6.11 -9.41
N LEU A 286 -21.94 -5.07 -9.00
CA LEU A 286 -23.08 -5.22 -8.10
C LEU A 286 -24.24 -5.96 -8.77
N VAL A 287 -24.58 -5.61 -10.01
CA VAL A 287 -25.66 -6.28 -10.76
C VAL A 287 -25.31 -7.75 -11.06
N GLU A 288 -24.06 -8.04 -11.41
CA GLU A 288 -23.55 -9.40 -11.60
C GLU A 288 -23.52 -10.22 -10.31
N ALA A 289 -23.31 -9.57 -9.15
CA ALA A 289 -23.45 -10.18 -7.83
C ALA A 289 -24.92 -10.31 -7.36
N GLY A 290 -25.90 -9.87 -8.15
CA GLY A 290 -27.33 -10.02 -7.86
C GLY A 290 -27.99 -8.82 -7.16
N ALA A 291 -27.46 -7.60 -7.31
CA ALA A 291 -28.15 -6.39 -6.86
C ALA A 291 -29.50 -6.20 -7.58
N ASP A 292 -30.55 -5.90 -6.83
CA ASP A 292 -31.85 -5.53 -7.35
C ASP A 292 -31.81 -4.08 -7.91
N VAL A 293 -31.80 -3.99 -9.25
CA VAL A 293 -31.81 -2.72 -10.00
C VAL A 293 -33.07 -1.87 -9.77
N ASN A 294 -34.13 -2.46 -9.22
CA ASN A 294 -35.38 -1.77 -8.86
C ASN A 294 -35.49 -1.45 -7.37
N ARG A 295 -34.48 -1.79 -6.55
CA ARG A 295 -34.53 -1.52 -5.11
C ARG A 295 -34.58 -0.02 -4.84
N ARG A 296 -35.59 0.37 -4.07
CA ARG A 296 -35.86 1.77 -3.74
C ARG A 296 -34.95 2.25 -2.61
N GLY A 297 -34.38 3.44 -2.76
CA GLY A 297 -33.62 4.13 -1.72
C GLY A 297 -34.52 4.95 -0.80
N ILE A 298 -33.90 5.91 -0.11
CA ILE A 298 -34.62 6.95 0.67
C ILE A 298 -35.68 7.62 -0.21
N ASN A 299 -36.84 7.96 0.37
CA ASN A 299 -37.98 8.60 -0.31
C ASN A 299 -38.58 7.78 -1.47
N PHE A 300 -38.39 6.46 -1.47
CA PHE A 300 -38.86 5.51 -2.48
C PHE A 300 -38.24 5.71 -3.88
N GLU A 301 -37.18 6.52 -4.00
CA GLU A 301 -36.48 6.77 -5.26
C GLU A 301 -35.95 5.48 -5.91
N SER A 302 -36.17 5.31 -7.21
CA SER A 302 -35.52 4.24 -7.99
C SER A 302 -34.06 4.55 -8.30
N VAL A 303 -33.27 3.51 -8.54
CA VAL A 303 -31.88 3.65 -9.02
C VAL A 303 -31.82 4.40 -10.37
N LEU A 304 -32.84 4.26 -11.22
CA LEU A 304 -32.91 4.93 -12.52
C LEU A 304 -33.12 6.46 -12.36
N ALA A 305 -34.12 6.87 -11.58
CA ALA A 305 -34.34 8.30 -11.26
C ALA A 305 -33.12 8.92 -10.56
N HIS A 306 -32.48 8.13 -9.69
CA HIS A 306 -31.24 8.53 -9.03
C HIS A 306 -30.13 8.84 -10.04
N ALA A 307 -29.90 7.94 -11.00
CA ALA A 307 -28.86 8.07 -12.02
C ALA A 307 -29.12 9.25 -12.97
N GLU A 308 -30.37 9.49 -13.36
CA GLU A 308 -30.73 10.62 -14.23
C GLU A 308 -30.58 11.97 -13.53
N ARG A 309 -30.98 12.08 -12.26
CA ARG A 309 -30.73 13.29 -11.46
C ARG A 309 -29.24 13.52 -11.19
N HIS A 310 -28.46 12.44 -11.04
CA HIS A 310 -27.01 12.53 -10.90
C HIS A 310 -26.34 12.98 -12.21
N HIS A 311 -26.77 12.44 -13.36
CA HIS A 311 -26.32 12.85 -14.69
C HIS A 311 -26.47 14.35 -14.94
N ALA A 312 -27.57 14.96 -14.46
CA ALA A 312 -27.80 16.41 -14.54
C ALA A 312 -26.86 17.25 -13.65
N LYS A 313 -26.21 16.65 -12.64
CA LYS A 313 -25.33 17.33 -11.66
C LYS A 313 -23.84 17.12 -11.91
N VAL A 314 -23.44 16.05 -12.59
CA VAL A 314 -22.02 15.76 -12.84
C VAL A 314 -21.41 16.68 -13.89
N SER A 315 -20.09 16.88 -13.79
CA SER A 315 -19.33 17.65 -14.77
C SER A 315 -19.29 16.97 -16.14
N LYS A 316 -19.12 17.76 -17.21
CA LYS A 316 -19.06 17.27 -18.62
C LYS A 316 -18.15 16.05 -18.84
N LYS A 317 -17.07 15.94 -18.07
CA LYS A 317 -16.14 14.79 -18.10
C LYS A 317 -16.81 13.45 -17.77
N HIS A 318 -17.80 13.44 -16.88
CA HIS A 318 -18.47 12.22 -16.39
C HIS A 318 -19.87 12.02 -16.99
N GLN A 319 -20.39 12.96 -17.78
CA GLN A 319 -21.72 12.84 -18.39
C GLN A 319 -21.82 11.57 -19.27
N ALA A 320 -20.81 11.32 -20.11
CA ALA A 320 -20.78 10.10 -20.93
C ALA A 320 -20.81 8.81 -20.10
N SER A 321 -20.01 8.70 -19.02
CA SER A 321 -19.98 7.48 -18.21
C SER A 321 -21.25 7.27 -17.38
N VAL A 322 -21.92 8.35 -16.95
CA VAL A 322 -23.23 8.23 -16.27
C VAL A 322 -24.35 7.91 -17.28
N ALA A 323 -24.29 8.41 -18.52
CA ALA A 323 -25.21 8.00 -19.57
C ALA A 323 -25.07 6.50 -19.90
N GLU A 324 -23.85 5.97 -20.00
CA GLU A 324 -23.61 4.52 -20.15
C GLU A 324 -24.15 3.71 -18.96
N ILE A 325 -24.05 4.22 -17.73
CA ILE A 325 -24.64 3.61 -16.53
C ILE A 325 -26.17 3.57 -16.63
N ILE A 326 -26.82 4.66 -17.08
CA ILE A 326 -28.28 4.73 -17.25
C ILE A 326 -28.74 3.69 -18.29
N GLU A 327 -28.10 3.62 -19.45
CA GLU A 327 -28.45 2.64 -20.49
C GLU A 327 -28.14 1.19 -20.06
N TYR A 328 -27.07 0.95 -19.32
CA TYR A 328 -26.81 -0.35 -18.71
C TYR A 328 -27.92 -0.75 -17.72
N LEU A 329 -28.33 0.14 -16.82
CA LEU A 329 -29.40 -0.12 -15.86
C LEU A 329 -30.74 -0.40 -16.57
N LYS A 330 -31.10 0.38 -17.60
CA LYS A 330 -32.27 0.10 -18.46
C LYS A 330 -32.19 -1.29 -19.11
N SER A 331 -31.02 -1.66 -19.66
CA SER A 331 -30.80 -2.99 -20.27
C SER A 331 -30.95 -4.16 -19.27
N LYS A 332 -30.84 -3.88 -17.97
CA LYS A 332 -31.02 -4.84 -16.88
C LYS A 332 -32.41 -4.79 -16.23
N GLY A 333 -33.35 -4.01 -16.78
CA GLY A 333 -34.72 -3.94 -16.29
C GLY A 333 -34.94 -2.98 -15.12
N ALA A 334 -34.08 -1.97 -14.95
CA ALA A 334 -34.34 -0.89 -14.01
C ALA A 334 -35.55 -0.04 -14.46
N THR A 335 -36.44 0.29 -13.52
CA THR A 335 -37.67 1.03 -13.78
C THR A 335 -37.87 2.17 -12.78
N TYR A 336 -38.66 3.17 -13.16
CA TYR A 336 -39.07 4.27 -12.28
C TYR A 336 -40.07 3.80 -11.22
N SER A 337 -39.88 4.27 -9.98
CA SER A 337 -40.84 4.12 -8.89
C SER A 337 -42.14 4.86 -9.19
N ASP A 338 -43.21 4.51 -8.47
CA ASP A 338 -44.51 5.21 -8.56
C ASP A 338 -44.43 6.67 -8.06
N GLN A 339 -43.40 6.98 -7.28
CA GLN A 339 -43.15 8.30 -6.71
C GLN A 339 -42.30 9.16 -7.66
N ASP A 340 -41.38 8.55 -8.42
CA ASP A 340 -40.57 9.23 -9.44
C ASP A 340 -41.42 9.76 -10.60
N ARG A 341 -42.58 9.13 -10.85
CA ARG A 341 -43.53 9.49 -11.92
C ARG A 341 -44.46 10.65 -11.57
N LYS A 342 -44.45 11.11 -10.31
CA LYS A 342 -45.27 12.25 -9.90
C LYS A 342 -44.56 13.54 -10.35
N PRO A 343 -45.25 14.47 -11.04
CA PRO A 343 -44.65 15.77 -11.34
C PRO A 343 -44.28 16.48 -10.04
N ALA A 344 -43.17 17.20 -10.02
CA ALA A 344 -42.76 18.01 -8.88
C ALA A 344 -43.84 19.08 -8.61
N THR A 345 -44.45 18.98 -7.43
CA THR A 345 -45.49 19.88 -6.92
C THR A 345 -44.90 21.15 -6.33
#